data_AF-A0A1Y1QN32-F1
#
_entry.id   AF-A0A1Y1QN32-F1
#
_cell.length_a   1.000
_cell.length_b   1.000
_cell.length_c   1.000
_cell.angle_alpha   90.00
_cell.angle_beta   90.00
_cell.angle_gamma   90.00
#
_symmetry.space_group_name_H-M   'P 1'
#
loop_
_entity.id
_entity.type
_entity.pdbx_description
1 polymer ?
#
loop_
_entity_poly.entity_id
_entity_poly.type
_entity_poly.pdbx_seq_one_letter_code
_entity_poly.pdbx_strand_id
1 'polypeptide(L)'
;MKFNPKRVAFGRHETFSLRYSWLTKAYQEVKNDAGVFDADDATVRLGVGKNMVNAIRYWAQAAQILEKCEDGYRPTPLGDFIFDENVGCDPYLEDEATIWLLHWQMASNPEVATCSYWLFNHYHKPEFTTAEATEALADFLKQQASGKYSKNTLKNDAVVTLRMYSDARPSKTKQVSDEFLDAPFTTLKLLSLLPDGKTHKVQIGEQDHLPIEILAYAVASLFNATKQASLAIEDLMYGKSDYPAPGAVFCLTENAFLFKLEQLKQRKNNVFYFRETAGVNRLYKLLDTHDTPIDPMIYLKDYYEHRDFYEAAA
;
A
#
# COMPACT_ATOMS: atom_id res chain seq x y z
N MET A 1 -2.05 -5.17 9.12
CA MET A 1 -3.37 -4.52 9.31
C MET A 1 -3.56 -3.91 10.69
N LYS A 2 -3.72 -4.64 11.80
CA LYS A 2 -3.86 -3.97 13.12
C LYS A 2 -2.54 -3.32 13.54
N PHE A 3 -2.56 -2.05 13.91
CA PHE A 3 -1.43 -1.35 14.49
C PHE A 3 -1.04 -1.97 15.83
N ASN A 4 0.25 -2.20 16.02
CA ASN A 4 0.80 -2.69 17.28
C ASN A 4 1.91 -1.72 17.73
N PRO A 5 1.70 -0.97 18.83
CA PRO A 5 2.69 -0.03 19.38
C PRO A 5 4.10 -0.60 19.59
N LYS A 6 4.22 -1.92 19.76
CA LYS A 6 5.50 -2.61 20.02
C LYS A 6 6.20 -3.09 18.74
N ARG A 7 5.51 -3.11 17.60
CA ARG A 7 6.02 -3.63 16.32
C ARG A 7 5.90 -2.54 15.27
N VAL A 8 6.97 -1.75 15.15
CA VAL A 8 7.12 -0.68 14.16
C VAL A 8 8.53 -0.76 13.56
N ALA A 9 8.69 -0.29 12.32
CA ALA A 9 9.95 -0.37 11.59
C ALA A 9 10.29 0.96 10.90
N PHE A 10 11.56 1.35 11.01
CA PHE A 10 12.12 2.51 10.33
C PHE A 10 13.56 2.23 9.90
N GLY A 11 14.04 2.91 8.86
CA GLY A 11 15.42 2.88 8.38
C GLY A 11 15.84 1.59 7.68
N ARG A 12 14.89 0.73 7.29
CA ARG A 12 15.16 -0.60 6.70
C ARG A 12 15.41 -0.56 5.19
N HIS A 13 14.99 0.50 4.52
CA HIS A 13 15.14 0.70 3.07
C HIS A 13 16.49 1.29 2.66
N GLU A 14 17.41 1.54 3.59
CA GLU A 14 18.73 2.10 3.31
C GLU A 14 18.71 3.37 2.43
N THR A 15 17.72 4.24 2.65
CA THR A 15 17.46 5.46 1.88
C THR A 15 17.04 5.29 0.41
N PHE A 16 16.80 4.06 -0.06
CA PHE A 16 16.28 3.81 -1.41
C PHE A 16 14.74 3.70 -1.44
N SER A 17 14.12 4.36 -2.41
CA SER A 17 12.71 4.15 -2.75
C SER A 17 12.50 2.78 -3.42
N LEU A 18 11.27 2.26 -3.32
CA LEU A 18 10.85 1.12 -4.14
C LEU A 18 10.96 1.47 -5.62
N ARG A 19 11.39 0.50 -6.43
CA ARG A 19 11.54 0.63 -7.89
C ARG A 19 10.73 -0.44 -8.62
N TYR A 20 10.28 -0.18 -9.85
CA TYR A 20 9.39 -1.08 -10.61
C TYR A 20 9.86 -2.53 -10.60
N SER A 21 11.11 -2.77 -10.99
CA SER A 21 11.65 -4.13 -11.12
C SER A 21 11.92 -4.86 -9.80
N TRP A 22 11.89 -4.16 -8.66
CA TRP A 22 12.42 -4.72 -7.42
C TRP A 22 11.55 -5.83 -6.83
N LEU A 23 10.23 -5.70 -6.90
CA LEU A 23 9.32 -6.71 -6.36
C LEU A 23 9.34 -7.98 -7.23
N THR A 24 9.28 -7.84 -8.55
CA THR A 24 9.45 -8.95 -9.50
C THR A 24 10.77 -9.68 -9.25
N LYS A 25 11.91 -8.96 -9.21
CA LYS A 25 13.23 -9.57 -8.96
C LYS A 25 13.30 -10.27 -7.61
N ALA A 26 12.77 -9.65 -6.55
CA ALA A 26 12.74 -10.27 -5.22
C ALA A 26 11.96 -11.58 -5.24
N TYR A 27 10.79 -11.60 -5.88
CA TYR A 27 9.95 -12.77 -6.00
C TYR A 27 10.66 -13.90 -6.77
N GLN A 28 11.17 -13.62 -7.98
CA GLN A 28 11.80 -14.66 -8.81
C GLN A 28 13.02 -15.29 -8.13
N GLU A 29 13.86 -14.48 -7.50
CA GLU A 29 15.06 -14.99 -6.83
C GLU A 29 14.71 -15.84 -5.60
N VAL A 30 13.71 -15.44 -4.82
CA VAL A 30 13.27 -16.18 -3.62
C VAL A 30 12.56 -17.48 -3.97
N LYS A 31 11.84 -17.53 -5.08
CA LYS A 31 11.22 -18.76 -5.58
C LYS A 31 12.25 -19.86 -5.86
N ASN A 32 13.45 -19.47 -6.29
CA ASN A 32 14.56 -20.39 -6.56
C ASN A 32 15.44 -20.65 -5.32
N ASP A 33 15.61 -19.66 -4.46
CA ASP A 33 16.44 -19.74 -3.25
C ASP A 33 15.88 -18.87 -2.12
N ALA A 34 15.33 -19.52 -1.09
CA ALA A 34 14.78 -18.87 0.10
C ALA A 34 15.80 -18.00 0.85
N GLY A 35 17.10 -18.27 0.73
CA GLY A 35 18.20 -17.57 1.40
C GLY A 35 18.85 -16.47 0.56
N VAL A 36 18.35 -16.16 -0.64
CA VAL A 36 19.07 -15.35 -1.64
C VAL A 36 19.57 -14.00 -1.15
N PHE A 37 18.86 -13.32 -0.24
CA PHE A 37 19.29 -11.99 0.23
C PHE A 37 20.55 -12.01 1.11
N ASP A 38 20.83 -13.15 1.73
CA ASP A 38 21.97 -13.35 2.62
C ASP A 38 23.09 -14.20 1.95
N ALA A 39 22.88 -14.68 0.72
CA ALA A 39 23.87 -15.37 -0.09
C ALA A 39 25.06 -14.48 -0.48
N ASP A 40 26.25 -15.08 -0.64
CA ASP A 40 27.48 -14.36 -1.01
C ASP A 40 27.38 -13.71 -2.39
N ASP A 41 26.64 -14.32 -3.31
CA ASP A 41 26.42 -13.86 -4.68
C ASP A 41 25.12 -13.06 -4.88
N ALA A 42 24.43 -12.66 -3.80
CA ALA A 42 23.16 -11.94 -3.84
C ALA A 42 23.20 -10.67 -4.71
N THR A 43 24.34 -9.95 -4.69
CA THR A 43 24.54 -8.73 -5.47
C THR A 43 24.61 -9.00 -6.98
N VAL A 44 25.16 -10.15 -7.37
CA VAL A 44 25.26 -10.59 -8.76
C VAL A 44 23.89 -11.05 -9.24
N ARG A 45 23.19 -11.88 -8.45
CA ARG A 45 21.86 -12.41 -8.79
C ARG A 45 20.82 -11.31 -8.97
N LEU A 46 20.71 -10.40 -7.99
CA LEU A 46 19.75 -9.29 -8.06
C LEU A 46 20.21 -8.12 -8.96
N GLY A 47 21.46 -8.15 -9.42
CA GLY A 47 22.08 -7.12 -10.26
C GLY A 47 22.15 -5.75 -9.59
N VAL A 48 22.41 -5.70 -8.28
CA VAL A 48 22.42 -4.45 -7.49
C VAL A 48 23.49 -4.46 -6.40
N GLY A 49 23.80 -3.28 -5.85
CA GLY A 49 24.72 -3.15 -4.71
C GLY A 49 24.16 -3.73 -3.40
N LYS A 50 25.03 -4.03 -2.43
CA LYS A 50 24.66 -4.69 -1.16
C LYS A 50 23.53 -3.97 -0.39
N ASN A 51 23.57 -2.65 -0.31
CA ASN A 51 22.55 -1.86 0.39
C ASN A 51 21.19 -1.92 -0.33
N MET A 52 21.20 -2.03 -1.66
CA MET A 52 19.98 -2.22 -2.44
C MET A 52 19.40 -3.62 -2.26
N VAL A 53 20.22 -4.66 -2.05
CA VAL A 53 19.71 -6.00 -1.70
C VAL A 53 18.87 -5.95 -0.43
N ASN A 54 19.34 -5.24 0.60
CA ASN A 54 18.58 -5.04 1.83
C ASN A 54 17.28 -4.24 1.61
N ALA A 55 17.34 -3.20 0.77
CA ALA A 55 16.16 -2.41 0.42
C ALA A 55 15.12 -3.22 -0.36
N ILE A 56 15.55 -4.03 -1.34
CA ILE A 56 14.68 -4.95 -2.11
C ILE A 56 13.99 -5.93 -1.16
N ARG A 57 14.76 -6.59 -0.29
CA ARG A 57 14.23 -7.49 0.74
C ARG A 57 13.18 -6.81 1.61
N TYR A 58 13.46 -5.60 2.06
CA TYR A 58 12.54 -4.82 2.88
C TYR A 58 11.25 -4.47 2.13
N TRP A 59 11.34 -3.94 0.92
CA TRP A 59 10.15 -3.54 0.15
C TRP A 59 9.27 -4.73 -0.22
N ALA A 60 9.86 -5.89 -0.52
CA ALA A 60 9.11 -7.10 -0.80
C ALA A 60 8.31 -7.61 0.42
N GLN A 61 8.85 -7.44 1.64
CA GLN A 61 8.11 -7.72 2.88
C GLN A 61 7.07 -6.63 3.20
N ALA A 62 7.43 -5.35 2.99
CA ALA A 62 6.55 -4.21 3.23
C ALA A 62 5.28 -4.29 2.37
N ALA A 63 5.45 -4.65 1.10
CA ALA A 63 4.37 -4.88 0.14
C ALA A 63 3.69 -6.26 0.27
N GLN A 64 4.10 -7.07 1.27
CA GLN A 64 3.51 -8.38 1.56
C GLN A 64 3.56 -9.38 0.39
N ILE A 65 4.55 -9.24 -0.48
CA ILE A 65 4.84 -10.17 -1.59
C ILE A 65 5.67 -11.35 -1.10
N LEU A 66 6.56 -11.09 -0.15
CA LEU A 66 7.35 -12.10 0.53
C LEU A 66 7.07 -12.08 2.02
N GLU A 67 7.20 -13.25 2.64
CA GLU A 67 7.19 -13.38 4.09
C GLU A 67 8.43 -14.12 4.59
N LYS A 68 8.84 -13.80 5.82
CA LYS A 68 9.97 -14.46 6.47
C LYS A 68 9.52 -15.82 7.03
N CYS A 69 10.29 -16.86 6.76
CA CYS A 69 10.13 -18.21 7.32
C CYS A 69 11.39 -18.63 8.09
N GLU A 70 11.40 -19.85 8.64
CA GLU A 70 12.55 -20.37 9.42
C GLU A 70 13.82 -20.46 8.56
N ASP A 71 13.70 -20.91 7.31
CA ASP A 71 14.81 -21.16 6.38
C ASP A 71 15.11 -19.97 5.45
N GLY A 72 14.55 -18.78 5.71
CA GLY A 72 14.77 -17.59 4.89
C GLY A 72 13.47 -16.85 4.56
N TYR A 73 13.13 -16.81 3.27
CA TYR A 73 11.94 -16.13 2.75
C TYR A 73 11.18 -17.04 1.80
N ARG A 74 9.88 -16.82 1.70
CA ARG A 74 9.02 -17.46 0.70
C ARG A 74 8.01 -16.48 0.13
N PRO A 75 7.51 -16.70 -1.10
CA PRO A 75 6.40 -15.93 -1.60
C PRO A 75 5.14 -16.11 -0.78
N THR A 76 4.35 -15.04 -0.68
CA THR A 76 2.99 -15.11 -0.14
C THR A 76 2.03 -15.58 -1.24
N PRO A 77 0.81 -16.03 -0.89
CA PRO A 77 -0.20 -16.34 -1.91
C PRO A 77 -0.50 -15.17 -2.85
N LEU A 78 -0.36 -13.93 -2.36
CA LEU A 78 -0.49 -12.74 -3.19
C LEU A 78 0.72 -12.55 -4.11
N GLY A 79 1.93 -12.80 -3.60
CA GLY A 79 3.15 -12.79 -4.40
C GLY A 79 3.08 -13.76 -5.57
N ASP A 80 2.64 -15.01 -5.31
CA ASP A 80 2.45 -16.01 -6.36
C ASP A 80 1.39 -15.60 -7.38
N PHE A 81 0.28 -15.04 -6.91
CA PHE A 81 -0.80 -14.60 -7.78
C PHE A 81 -0.37 -13.48 -8.75
N ILE A 82 0.48 -12.56 -8.31
CA ILE A 82 0.93 -11.43 -9.14
C ILE A 82 2.14 -11.81 -9.99
N PHE A 83 3.19 -12.31 -9.35
CA PHE A 83 4.55 -12.30 -9.90
C PHE A 83 5.05 -13.62 -10.48
N ASP A 84 4.30 -14.72 -10.38
CA ASP A 84 4.71 -15.98 -11.02
C ASP A 84 4.88 -15.81 -12.55
N GLU A 85 6.04 -16.15 -13.11
CA GLU A 85 6.32 -15.93 -14.55
C GLU A 85 5.37 -16.70 -15.48
N ASN A 86 4.84 -17.85 -15.04
CA ASN A 86 4.04 -18.72 -15.89
C ASN A 86 2.54 -18.55 -15.66
N VAL A 87 2.13 -18.26 -14.42
CA VAL A 87 0.72 -18.22 -14.03
C VAL A 87 0.30 -16.94 -13.31
N GLY A 88 1.23 -16.01 -13.08
CA GLY A 88 0.96 -14.73 -12.43
C GLY A 88 0.20 -13.79 -13.36
N CYS A 89 -0.64 -12.94 -12.77
CA CYS A 89 -1.50 -12.03 -13.54
C CYS A 89 -0.80 -10.74 -14.00
N ASP A 90 0.30 -10.35 -13.35
CA ASP A 90 1.10 -9.18 -13.73
C ASP A 90 2.59 -9.35 -13.33
N PRO A 91 3.33 -10.27 -13.99
CA PRO A 91 4.68 -10.63 -13.56
C PRO A 91 5.70 -9.49 -13.63
N TYR A 92 5.43 -8.46 -14.43
CA TYR A 92 6.35 -7.36 -14.71
C TYR A 92 5.87 -6.01 -14.17
N LEU A 93 4.79 -5.98 -13.38
CA LEU A 93 4.21 -4.77 -12.79
C LEU A 93 3.81 -3.72 -13.84
N GLU A 94 3.10 -4.16 -14.87
CA GLU A 94 2.64 -3.32 -15.99
C GLU A 94 1.22 -2.78 -15.77
N ASP A 95 0.42 -3.42 -14.91
CA ASP A 95 -0.95 -3.01 -14.63
C ASP A 95 -1.01 -2.01 -13.46
N GLU A 96 -1.61 -0.84 -13.68
CA GLU A 96 -1.79 0.16 -12.63
C GLU A 96 -2.65 -0.35 -11.47
N ALA A 97 -3.58 -1.28 -11.70
CA ALA A 97 -4.35 -1.93 -10.65
C ALA A 97 -3.47 -2.70 -9.66
N THR A 98 -2.41 -3.37 -10.15
CA THR A 98 -1.40 -4.00 -9.30
C THR A 98 -0.72 -2.95 -8.44
N ILE A 99 -0.41 -1.77 -8.98
CA ILE A 99 0.22 -0.67 -8.23
C ILE A 99 -0.72 -0.15 -7.14
N TRP A 100 -2.02 0.02 -7.42
CA TRP A 100 -3.03 0.35 -6.40
C TRP A 100 -3.12 -0.71 -5.30
N LEU A 101 -3.07 -1.99 -5.66
CA LEU A 101 -3.08 -3.09 -4.71
C LEU A 101 -1.84 -3.09 -3.82
N LEU A 102 -0.65 -2.91 -4.40
CA LEU A 102 0.61 -2.82 -3.67
C LEU A 102 0.63 -1.61 -2.73
N HIS A 103 0.04 -0.48 -3.16
CA HIS A 103 -0.14 0.69 -2.30
C HIS A 103 -1.00 0.34 -1.09
N TRP A 104 -2.12 -0.36 -1.28
CA TRP A 104 -2.93 -0.86 -0.16
C TRP A 104 -2.12 -1.78 0.77
N GLN A 105 -1.37 -2.75 0.26
CA GLN A 105 -0.54 -3.64 1.10
C GLN A 105 0.46 -2.82 1.94
N MET A 106 1.15 -1.87 1.32
CA MET A 106 2.09 -0.98 2.01
C MET A 106 1.41 -0.12 3.07
N ALA A 107 0.34 0.58 2.72
CA ALA A 107 -0.36 1.50 3.61
C ALA A 107 -1.23 0.79 4.67
N SER A 108 -1.47 -0.51 4.54
CA SER A 108 -2.16 -1.36 5.52
C SER A 108 -1.23 -2.21 6.38
N ASN A 109 0.09 -2.06 6.21
CA ASN A 109 1.14 -2.77 6.94
C ASN A 109 1.84 -1.87 7.98
N PRO A 110 1.21 -1.62 9.15
CA PRO A 110 1.78 -0.76 10.20
C PRO A 110 3.09 -1.28 10.80
N GLU A 111 3.35 -2.58 10.68
CA GLU A 111 4.51 -3.20 11.32
C GLU A 111 5.78 -3.01 10.51
N VAL A 112 5.73 -3.33 9.22
CA VAL A 112 6.91 -3.27 8.34
C VAL A 112 6.99 -1.92 7.64
N ALA A 113 5.85 -1.37 7.20
CA ALA A 113 5.77 -0.12 6.44
C ALA A 113 5.17 1.03 7.27
N THR A 114 5.62 1.18 8.53
CA THR A 114 5.00 2.08 9.52
C THR A 114 4.85 3.52 9.01
N CYS A 115 5.85 4.07 8.32
CA CYS A 115 5.78 5.44 7.79
C CYS A 115 4.69 5.61 6.72
N SER A 116 4.50 4.63 5.82
CA SER A 116 3.44 4.63 4.81
C SER A 116 2.06 4.47 5.46
N TYR A 117 1.93 3.53 6.40
CA TYR A 117 0.69 3.38 7.18
C TYR A 117 0.31 4.68 7.88
N TRP A 118 1.26 5.33 8.58
CA TRP A 118 1.03 6.59 9.26
C TRP A 118 0.62 7.71 8.30
N LEU A 119 1.35 7.87 7.18
CA LEU A 119 1.10 8.94 6.21
C LEU A 119 -0.34 8.92 5.70
N PHE A 120 -0.85 7.75 5.33
CA PHE A 120 -2.16 7.66 4.69
C PHE A 120 -3.32 7.42 5.66
N ASN A 121 -3.08 6.86 6.85
CA ASN A 121 -4.17 6.57 7.79
C ASN A 121 -4.31 7.60 8.93
N HIS A 122 -3.23 8.30 9.30
CA HIS A 122 -3.21 9.17 10.48
C HIS A 122 -2.84 10.62 10.17
N TYR A 123 -2.05 10.86 9.11
CA TYR A 123 -1.56 12.20 8.78
C TYR A 123 -2.49 12.94 7.82
N HIS A 124 -3.60 13.47 8.35
CA HIS A 124 -4.64 14.13 7.56
C HIS A 124 -4.35 15.59 7.15
N LYS A 125 -3.10 16.07 7.24
CA LYS A 125 -2.77 17.44 6.83
C LYS A 125 -2.73 17.50 5.29
N PRO A 126 -3.56 18.32 4.61
CA PRO A 126 -3.65 18.29 3.15
C PRO A 126 -2.39 18.79 2.43
N GLU A 127 -1.72 19.79 3.00
CA GLU A 127 -0.51 20.41 2.45
C GLU A 127 0.56 20.55 3.54
N PHE A 128 1.77 20.11 3.26
CA PHE A 128 2.83 20.08 4.26
C PHE A 128 4.23 19.99 3.66
N THR A 129 5.23 20.40 4.42
CA THR A 129 6.65 20.17 4.05
C THR A 129 7.15 18.85 4.63
N THR A 130 8.25 18.32 4.07
CA THR A 130 8.92 17.13 4.64
C THR A 130 9.31 17.33 6.11
N ALA A 131 9.67 18.55 6.51
CA ALA A 131 10.03 18.87 7.90
C ALA A 131 8.83 18.72 8.84
N GLU A 132 7.67 19.26 8.44
CA GLU A 132 6.42 19.14 9.21
C GLU A 132 5.97 17.69 9.31
N ALA A 133 6.05 16.91 8.22
CA ALA A 133 5.74 15.49 8.24
C ALA A 133 6.68 14.71 9.18
N THR A 134 7.98 15.01 9.16
CA THR A 134 8.95 14.37 10.05
C THR A 134 8.64 14.66 11.53
N GLU A 135 8.25 15.88 11.86
CA GLU A 135 7.91 16.28 13.23
C GLU A 135 6.60 15.63 13.69
N ALA A 136 5.57 15.64 12.85
CA ALA A 136 4.31 14.97 13.13
C ALA A 136 4.47 13.44 13.29
N LEU A 137 5.32 12.80 12.47
CA LEU A 137 5.64 11.38 12.62
C LEU A 137 6.35 11.10 13.95
N ALA A 138 7.31 11.95 14.34
CA ALA A 138 7.99 11.82 15.61
C ALA A 138 7.02 11.96 16.80
N ASP A 139 6.05 12.87 16.71
CA ASP A 139 5.05 13.07 17.76
C ASP A 139 4.03 11.92 17.81
N PHE A 140 3.60 11.39 16.66
CA PHE A 140 2.81 10.17 16.59
C PHE A 140 3.50 9.01 17.31
N LEU A 141 4.80 8.78 17.05
CA LEU A 141 5.55 7.70 17.68
C LEU A 141 5.73 7.89 19.18
N LYS A 142 5.93 9.12 19.66
CA LYS A 142 6.00 9.40 21.11
C LYS A 142 4.69 9.05 21.83
N GLN A 143 3.56 9.23 21.16
CA GLN A 143 2.24 9.00 21.73
C GLN A 143 1.80 7.53 21.61
N GLN A 144 2.09 6.90 20.47
CA GLN A 144 1.47 5.64 20.07
C GLN A 144 2.42 4.44 20.01
N ALA A 145 3.75 4.63 20.03
CA ALA A 145 4.72 3.55 19.90
C ALA A 145 5.65 3.43 21.12
N SER A 146 6.10 2.19 21.41
CA SER A 146 7.00 1.92 22.54
C SER A 146 8.48 2.10 22.21
N GLY A 147 8.84 2.21 20.92
CA GLY A 147 10.22 2.32 20.44
C GLY A 147 10.74 3.76 20.39
N LYS A 148 12.07 3.92 20.44
CA LYS A 148 12.76 5.20 20.21
C LYS A 148 13.57 5.13 18.93
N TYR A 149 13.29 6.06 18.00
CA TYR A 149 14.02 6.21 16.75
C TYR A 149 14.68 7.59 16.71
N SER A 150 15.84 7.68 16.06
CA SER A 150 16.52 8.97 15.91
C SER A 150 15.75 9.90 14.95
N LYS A 151 15.82 11.22 15.16
CA LYS A 151 15.21 12.20 14.23
C LYS A 151 15.74 12.04 12.81
N ASN A 152 17.00 11.63 12.64
CA ASN A 152 17.59 11.39 11.33
C ASN A 152 17.01 10.16 10.63
N THR A 153 16.78 9.07 11.37
CA THR A 153 16.11 7.88 10.84
C THR A 153 14.69 8.23 10.38
N LEU A 154 13.90 8.88 11.24
CA LEU A 154 12.52 9.28 10.89
C LEU A 154 12.47 10.24 9.70
N LYS A 155 13.43 11.17 9.61
CA LYS A 155 13.57 12.05 8.46
C LYS A 155 13.85 11.26 7.18
N ASN A 156 14.75 10.28 7.23
CA ASN A 156 15.08 9.47 6.07
C ASN A 156 13.87 8.66 5.59
N ASP A 157 13.12 8.04 6.49
CA ASP A 157 11.88 7.34 6.17
C ASP A 157 10.84 8.29 5.57
N ALA A 158 10.60 9.46 6.18
CA ALA A 158 9.68 10.45 5.64
C ALA A 158 10.09 10.91 4.22
N VAL A 159 11.38 11.19 3.99
CA VAL A 159 11.89 11.57 2.67
C VAL A 159 11.64 10.46 1.64
N VAL A 160 11.95 9.21 1.98
CA VAL A 160 11.79 8.08 1.05
C VAL A 160 10.32 7.80 0.78
N THR A 161 9.47 7.78 1.81
CA THR A 161 8.02 7.62 1.64
C THR A 161 7.46 8.72 0.75
N LEU A 162 7.76 9.99 1.02
CA LEU A 162 7.25 11.09 0.18
C LEU A 162 7.77 11.02 -1.27
N ARG A 163 9.03 10.59 -1.47
CA ARG A 163 9.61 10.37 -2.81
C ARG A 163 8.90 9.26 -3.57
N MET A 164 8.49 8.17 -2.92
CA MET A 164 7.78 7.08 -3.59
C MET A 164 6.44 7.50 -4.20
N TYR A 165 5.79 8.53 -3.63
CA TYR A 165 4.46 8.97 -4.06
C TYR A 165 4.45 10.33 -4.78
N SER A 166 5.49 11.15 -4.62
CA SER A 166 5.54 12.48 -5.23
C SER A 166 6.14 12.42 -6.62
N ASP A 167 5.41 12.95 -7.60
CA ASP A 167 5.98 13.24 -8.90
C ASP A 167 7.18 14.19 -8.79
N ALA A 168 8.28 13.85 -9.46
CA ALA A 168 9.32 14.82 -9.71
C ALA A 168 8.86 15.79 -10.77
N ARG A 169 8.31 16.92 -10.33
CA ARG A 169 8.21 18.05 -11.25
C ARG A 169 9.63 18.52 -11.58
N PRO A 170 9.99 18.67 -12.87
CA PRO A 170 11.22 19.33 -13.23
C PRO A 170 11.16 20.76 -12.70
N SER A 171 11.92 21.04 -11.65
CA SER A 171 12.36 22.42 -11.43
C SER A 171 13.08 22.83 -12.72
N LYS A 172 12.74 24.00 -13.29
CA LYS A 172 13.34 24.53 -14.53
C LYS A 172 14.88 24.57 -14.54
N THR A 173 15.52 24.26 -13.41
CA THR A 173 16.96 24.36 -13.16
C THR A 173 17.62 23.07 -12.67
N LYS A 174 16.87 21.96 -12.45
CA LYS A 174 17.46 20.67 -12.00
C LYS A 174 16.93 19.51 -12.83
N GLN A 175 17.84 18.70 -13.36
CA GLN A 175 17.51 17.36 -13.88
C GLN A 175 16.72 16.60 -12.82
N VAL A 176 15.60 16.02 -13.24
CA VAL A 176 14.88 15.00 -12.46
C VAL A 176 15.86 13.83 -12.31
N SER A 177 16.15 13.41 -11.08
CA SER A 177 17.02 12.24 -10.90
C SER A 177 16.24 10.99 -11.31
N ASP A 178 16.92 10.05 -12.00
CA ASP A 178 16.36 8.77 -12.46
C ASP A 178 15.59 8.02 -11.36
N GLU A 179 15.98 8.20 -10.09
CA GLU A 179 15.34 7.60 -8.92
C GLU A 179 13.90 8.06 -8.65
N PHE A 180 13.45 9.22 -9.17
CA PHE A 180 12.03 9.63 -9.10
C PHE A 180 11.19 9.04 -10.23
N LEU A 181 11.81 8.72 -11.37
CA LEU A 181 11.10 8.21 -12.55
C LEU A 181 10.83 6.69 -12.45
N ASP A 182 11.48 6.02 -11.49
CA ASP A 182 11.46 4.55 -11.36
C ASP A 182 10.56 4.05 -10.20
N ALA A 183 9.90 4.93 -9.46
CA ALA A 183 9.06 4.53 -8.32
C ALA A 183 7.60 4.27 -8.75
N PRO A 184 7.05 3.06 -8.55
CA PRO A 184 5.76 2.67 -9.12
C PRO A 184 4.59 3.51 -8.60
N PHE A 185 4.60 3.92 -7.32
CA PHE A 185 3.47 4.64 -6.73
C PHE A 185 3.30 6.09 -7.20
N THR A 186 4.24 6.63 -7.98
CA THR A 186 4.11 7.95 -8.59
C THR A 186 2.95 7.99 -9.59
N THR A 187 2.67 6.88 -10.29
CA THR A 187 1.57 6.81 -11.29
C THR A 187 0.19 7.03 -10.68
N LEU A 188 0.03 6.68 -9.40
CA LEU A 188 -1.23 6.85 -8.66
C LEU A 188 -1.57 8.32 -8.40
N LYS A 189 -0.60 9.24 -8.53
CA LYS A 189 -0.76 10.69 -8.33
C LYS A 189 -1.40 11.07 -6.99
N LEU A 190 -1.24 10.24 -5.96
CA LEU A 190 -1.78 10.49 -4.62
C LEU A 190 -1.10 11.67 -3.91
N LEU A 191 0.12 12.03 -4.31
CA LEU A 191 0.89 13.12 -3.73
C LEU A 191 1.53 13.95 -4.84
N SER A 192 1.43 15.27 -4.77
CA SER A 192 2.11 16.18 -5.70
C SER A 192 3.02 17.17 -4.96
N LEU A 193 4.21 17.42 -5.48
CA LEU A 193 5.15 18.41 -4.91
C LEU A 193 4.87 19.78 -5.51
N LEU A 194 4.26 20.73 -4.80
CA LEU A 194 3.86 22.08 -5.24
C LEU A 194 4.98 22.87 -5.95
N PRO A 195 4.65 23.94 -6.72
CA PRO A 195 5.64 24.72 -7.48
C PRO A 195 6.79 25.32 -6.65
N ASP A 196 6.62 25.46 -5.34
CA ASP A 196 7.67 25.91 -4.42
C ASP A 196 8.80 24.87 -4.21
N GLY A 197 8.61 23.64 -4.70
CA GLY A 197 9.55 22.53 -4.62
C GLY A 197 9.76 21.98 -3.21
N LYS A 198 8.90 22.33 -2.25
CA LYS A 198 9.05 21.96 -0.83
C LYS A 198 7.77 21.46 -0.18
N THR A 199 6.62 21.92 -0.67
CA THR A 199 5.31 21.58 -0.12
C THR A 199 4.71 20.43 -0.90
N HIS A 200 4.35 19.36 -0.20
CA HIS A 200 3.61 18.24 -0.75
C HIS A 200 2.12 18.47 -0.54
N LYS A 201 1.30 18.02 -1.50
CA LYS A 201 -0.15 18.09 -1.45
C LYS A 201 -0.78 16.73 -1.73
N VAL A 202 -1.55 16.22 -0.78
CA VAL A 202 -2.34 15.00 -0.94
C VAL A 202 -3.48 15.26 -1.93
N GLN A 203 -3.65 14.40 -2.92
CA GLN A 203 -4.75 14.49 -3.89
C GLN A 203 -5.94 13.69 -3.38
N ILE A 204 -6.83 14.33 -2.63
CA ILE A 204 -8.09 13.71 -2.20
C ILE A 204 -9.15 13.96 -3.27
N GLY A 205 -9.85 12.91 -3.71
CA GLY A 205 -10.78 13.04 -4.84
C GLY A 205 -11.62 11.79 -5.13
N GLU A 206 -11.98 11.62 -6.39
CA GLU A 206 -12.78 10.49 -6.89
C GLU A 206 -11.93 9.25 -7.17
N GLN A 207 -10.67 9.45 -7.55
CA GLN A 207 -9.72 8.40 -7.95
C GLN A 207 -10.35 7.46 -8.99
N ASP A 208 -10.71 8.01 -10.14
CA ASP A 208 -11.41 7.27 -11.20
C ASP A 208 -10.61 6.05 -11.69
N HIS A 209 -9.28 6.16 -11.66
CA HIS A 209 -8.37 5.09 -12.04
C HIS A 209 -8.23 3.97 -11.00
N LEU A 210 -8.78 4.12 -9.78
CA LEU A 210 -8.80 3.04 -8.78
C LEU A 210 -9.90 2.03 -9.14
N PRO A 211 -9.54 0.78 -9.50
CA PRO A 211 -10.53 -0.24 -9.80
C PRO A 211 -11.33 -0.63 -8.57
N ILE A 212 -12.62 -0.89 -8.77
CA ILE A 212 -13.54 -1.22 -7.69
C ILE A 212 -13.15 -2.53 -6.98
N GLU A 213 -12.56 -3.47 -7.71
CA GLU A 213 -12.11 -4.76 -7.22
C GLU A 213 -10.96 -4.63 -6.22
N ILE A 214 -10.07 -3.63 -6.42
CA ILE A 214 -9.00 -3.34 -5.46
C ILE A 214 -9.57 -2.78 -4.15
N LEU A 215 -10.57 -1.90 -4.25
CA LEU A 215 -11.29 -1.41 -3.08
C LEU A 215 -12.02 -2.55 -2.35
N ALA A 216 -12.68 -3.43 -3.09
CA ALA A 216 -13.39 -4.59 -2.55
C ALA A 216 -12.45 -5.57 -1.85
N TYR A 217 -11.27 -5.82 -2.43
CA TYR A 217 -10.18 -6.56 -1.80
C TYR A 217 -9.79 -5.94 -0.46
N ALA A 218 -9.52 -4.63 -0.42
CA ALA A 218 -9.12 -3.92 0.79
C ALA A 218 -10.19 -4.02 1.91
N VAL A 219 -11.46 -3.82 1.55
CA VAL A 219 -12.60 -3.96 2.47
C VAL A 219 -12.73 -5.39 2.98
N ALA A 220 -12.65 -6.40 2.11
CA ALA A 220 -12.70 -7.82 2.50
C ALA A 220 -11.57 -8.19 3.46
N SER A 221 -10.35 -7.77 3.16
CA SER A 221 -9.18 -7.95 4.03
C SER A 221 -9.41 -7.34 5.42
N LEU A 222 -10.03 -6.16 5.50
CA LEU A 222 -10.32 -5.48 6.75
C LEU A 222 -11.41 -6.19 7.57
N PHE A 223 -12.47 -6.69 6.92
CA PHE A 223 -13.48 -7.51 7.59
C PHE A 223 -12.88 -8.77 8.21
N ASN A 224 -11.94 -9.43 7.52
CA ASN A 224 -11.23 -10.59 8.06
C ASN A 224 -10.33 -10.21 9.24
N ALA A 225 -9.61 -9.10 9.15
CA ALA A 225 -8.71 -8.63 10.19
C ALA A 225 -9.45 -8.21 11.47
N THR A 226 -10.59 -7.55 11.32
CA THR A 226 -11.42 -7.08 12.45
C THR A 226 -12.32 -8.18 13.02
N LYS A 227 -12.62 -9.23 12.23
CA LYS A 227 -13.58 -10.28 12.55
C LYS A 227 -14.99 -9.75 12.88
N GLN A 228 -15.33 -8.56 12.40
CA GLN A 228 -16.65 -7.97 12.64
C GLN A 228 -17.65 -8.38 11.57
N ALA A 229 -18.95 -8.37 11.89
CA ALA A 229 -20.02 -8.57 10.91
C ALA A 229 -20.38 -7.28 10.15
N SER A 230 -20.06 -6.13 10.74
CA SER A 230 -20.27 -4.80 10.13
C SER A 230 -19.20 -3.82 10.58
N LEU A 231 -18.87 -2.86 9.73
CA LEU A 231 -17.93 -1.77 9.99
C LEU A 231 -18.64 -0.43 9.80
N ALA A 232 -18.32 0.57 10.63
CA ALA A 232 -18.83 1.92 10.43
C ALA A 232 -18.13 2.55 9.22
N ILE A 233 -18.87 3.33 8.40
CA ILE A 233 -18.25 4.02 7.26
C ILE A 233 -17.16 4.99 7.74
N GLU A 234 -17.33 5.63 8.90
CA GLU A 234 -16.29 6.50 9.47
C GLU A 234 -14.97 5.76 9.72
N ASP A 235 -15.02 4.50 10.16
CA ASP A 235 -13.82 3.69 10.39
C ASP A 235 -13.14 3.32 9.06
N LEU A 236 -13.93 3.11 8.00
CA LEU A 236 -13.43 2.85 6.65
C LEU A 236 -12.87 4.09 5.97
N MET A 237 -13.30 5.29 6.39
CA MET A 237 -12.95 6.55 5.76
C MET A 237 -11.77 7.27 6.41
N TYR A 238 -11.67 7.24 7.74
CA TYR A 238 -10.87 8.25 8.45
C TYR A 238 -9.77 7.68 9.37
N GLY A 239 -9.56 6.37 9.41
CA GLY A 239 -8.44 5.78 10.18
C GLY A 239 -8.56 5.95 11.69
N LYS A 240 -9.78 6.13 12.22
CA LYS A 240 -10.05 6.39 13.66
C LYS A 240 -9.78 5.18 14.57
N SER A 241 -9.53 4.00 14.00
CA SER A 241 -9.29 2.77 14.74
C SER A 241 -7.83 2.33 14.64
N ASP A 242 -7.44 1.28 15.35
CA ASP A 242 -6.12 0.63 15.17
C ASP A 242 -5.96 -0.05 13.80
N TYR A 243 -6.97 -0.02 12.93
CA TYR A 243 -6.95 -0.63 11.60
C TYR A 243 -6.91 0.42 10.50
N PRO A 244 -6.35 0.09 9.32
CA PRO A 244 -6.32 0.99 8.19
C PRO A 244 -7.72 1.25 7.63
N ALA A 245 -7.88 2.43 7.04
CA ALA A 245 -9.12 2.91 6.47
C ALA A 245 -8.98 3.01 4.93
N PRO A 246 -9.66 2.18 4.13
CA PRO A 246 -9.54 2.21 2.68
C PRO A 246 -9.81 3.59 2.06
N GLY A 247 -10.77 4.36 2.59
CA GLY A 247 -11.04 5.73 2.13
C GLY A 247 -9.86 6.69 2.34
N ALA A 248 -9.18 6.58 3.49
CA ALA A 248 -7.98 7.37 3.78
C ALA A 248 -6.79 6.91 2.93
N VAL A 249 -6.57 5.59 2.87
CA VAL A 249 -5.47 4.99 2.09
C VAL A 249 -5.55 5.41 0.63
N PHE A 250 -6.70 5.21 0.01
CA PHE A 250 -6.90 5.58 -1.39
C PHE A 250 -7.16 7.08 -1.61
N CYS A 251 -7.11 7.92 -0.57
CA CYS A 251 -7.37 9.37 -0.69
C CYS A 251 -8.72 9.68 -1.37
N LEU A 252 -9.78 9.00 -0.95
CA LEU A 252 -11.14 9.18 -1.46
C LEU A 252 -11.88 10.25 -0.65
N THR A 253 -12.71 11.04 -1.33
CA THR A 253 -13.77 11.78 -0.64
C THR A 253 -14.85 10.81 -0.14
N GLU A 254 -15.63 11.20 0.86
CA GLU A 254 -16.74 10.37 1.36
C GLU A 254 -17.75 10.05 0.26
N ASN A 255 -18.10 11.03 -0.57
CA ASN A 255 -19.00 10.82 -1.71
C ASN A 255 -18.42 9.81 -2.71
N ALA A 256 -17.14 9.91 -3.05
CA ALA A 256 -16.48 8.97 -3.96
C ALA A 256 -16.44 7.55 -3.39
N PHE A 257 -16.16 7.42 -2.09
CA PHE A 257 -16.17 6.13 -1.42
C PHE A 257 -17.55 5.49 -1.43
N LEU A 258 -18.60 6.24 -1.06
CA LEU A 258 -19.98 5.77 -1.10
C LEU A 258 -20.41 5.40 -2.53
N PHE A 259 -20.05 6.22 -3.53
CA PHE A 259 -20.32 5.91 -4.93
C PHE A 259 -19.66 4.61 -5.38
N LYS A 260 -18.39 4.38 -5.02
CA LYS A 260 -17.73 3.10 -5.27
C LYS A 260 -18.43 1.95 -4.54
N LEU A 261 -18.87 2.12 -3.29
CA LEU A 261 -19.66 1.08 -2.60
C LEU A 261 -20.98 0.76 -3.32
N GLU A 262 -21.66 1.75 -3.91
CA GLU A 262 -22.85 1.52 -4.75
C GLU A 262 -22.51 0.77 -6.04
N GLN A 263 -21.39 1.09 -6.71
CA GLN A 263 -20.90 0.33 -7.86
C GLN A 263 -20.57 -1.12 -7.49
N LEU A 264 -20.00 -1.34 -6.30
CA LEU A 264 -19.69 -2.68 -5.80
C LEU A 264 -20.95 -3.55 -5.68
N LYS A 265 -22.11 -2.97 -5.35
CA LYS A 265 -23.39 -3.72 -5.30
C LYS A 265 -23.76 -4.39 -6.62
N GLN A 266 -23.29 -3.85 -7.74
CA GLN A 266 -23.59 -4.35 -9.09
C GLN A 266 -22.64 -5.47 -9.51
N ARG A 267 -21.61 -5.79 -8.70
CA ARG A 267 -20.64 -6.85 -9.00
C ARG A 267 -21.18 -8.22 -8.61
N LYS A 268 -20.93 -9.21 -9.47
CA LYS A 268 -21.44 -10.58 -9.31
C LYS A 268 -20.96 -11.25 -8.01
N ASN A 269 -19.72 -10.97 -7.61
CA ASN A 269 -19.10 -11.52 -6.40
C ASN A 269 -19.24 -10.60 -5.17
N ASN A 270 -20.18 -9.65 -5.21
CA ASN A 270 -20.39 -8.74 -4.09
C ASN A 270 -20.93 -9.48 -2.87
N VAL A 271 -20.21 -9.35 -1.75
CA VAL A 271 -20.60 -9.90 -0.44
C VAL A 271 -20.92 -8.80 0.56
N PHE A 272 -21.04 -7.55 0.12
CA PHE A 272 -21.27 -6.40 1.00
C PHE A 272 -22.62 -5.74 0.74
N TYR A 273 -23.22 -5.22 1.80
CA TYR A 273 -24.35 -4.31 1.66
C TYR A 273 -24.22 -3.12 2.60
N PHE A 274 -24.51 -1.94 2.06
CA PHE A 274 -24.51 -0.70 2.79
C PHE A 274 -25.90 -0.43 3.37
N ARG A 275 -25.96 0.00 4.63
CA ARG A 275 -27.21 0.40 5.29
C ARG A 275 -26.98 1.61 6.18
N GLU A 276 -27.88 2.57 6.05
CA GLU A 276 -28.04 3.67 6.99
C GLU A 276 -29.14 3.31 8.00
N THR A 277 -28.88 3.45 9.29
CA THR A 277 -29.90 3.27 10.33
C THR A 277 -29.75 4.34 11.39
N ALA A 278 -30.79 5.16 11.57
CA ALA A 278 -30.82 6.26 12.54
C ALA A 278 -29.61 7.21 12.46
N GLY A 279 -29.18 7.56 11.23
CA GLY A 279 -28.04 8.45 10.98
C GLY A 279 -26.66 7.79 11.14
N VAL A 280 -26.59 6.47 11.36
CA VAL A 280 -25.33 5.72 11.40
C VAL A 280 -25.17 4.91 10.12
N ASN A 281 -24.14 5.26 9.36
CA ASN A 281 -23.74 4.61 8.11
C ASN A 281 -22.85 3.39 8.41
N ARG A 282 -23.28 2.20 8.01
CA ARG A 282 -22.51 0.96 8.19
C ARG A 282 -22.48 0.10 6.94
N LEU A 283 -21.35 -0.58 6.74
CA LEU A 283 -21.18 -1.63 5.75
C LEU A 283 -21.26 -3.00 6.44
N TYR A 284 -22.00 -3.94 5.85
CA TYR A 284 -22.24 -5.28 6.40
C TYR A 284 -21.76 -6.36 5.43
N LYS A 285 -21.41 -7.54 5.96
CA LYS A 285 -21.23 -8.76 5.15
C LYS A 285 -22.59 -9.43 4.90
N LEU A 286 -22.81 -9.93 3.68
CA LEU A 286 -24.01 -10.68 3.27
C LEU A 286 -24.01 -12.13 3.80
N LEU A 287 -22.84 -12.70 4.10
CA LEU A 287 -22.73 -14.07 4.57
C LEU A 287 -23.21 -14.18 6.02
N ASP A 288 -24.17 -15.09 6.24
CA ASP A 288 -25.01 -15.24 7.44
C ASP A 288 -24.26 -15.75 8.70
N THR A 289 -22.94 -15.88 8.64
CA THR A 289 -22.10 -16.38 9.73
C THR A 289 -20.97 -15.41 10.04
N HIS A 290 -20.97 -14.91 11.27
CA HIS A 290 -19.93 -14.03 11.82
C HIS A 290 -18.50 -14.57 11.56
N ASP A 291 -18.36 -15.90 11.57
CA ASP A 291 -17.09 -16.63 11.54
C ASP A 291 -16.58 -17.02 10.14
N THR A 292 -17.35 -16.85 9.07
CA THR A 292 -16.86 -17.19 7.73
C THR A 292 -16.02 -16.03 7.17
N PRO A 293 -14.71 -16.24 6.94
CA PRO A 293 -13.87 -15.22 6.31
C PRO A 293 -14.29 -15.04 4.86
N ILE A 294 -14.22 -13.81 4.37
CA ILE A 294 -14.38 -13.52 2.94
C ILE A 294 -13.05 -13.86 2.29
N ASP A 295 -13.01 -14.62 1.20
CA ASP A 295 -11.77 -14.72 0.42
C ASP A 295 -11.58 -13.41 -0.37
N PRO A 296 -10.62 -12.54 -0.04
CA PRO A 296 -10.44 -11.28 -0.77
C PRO A 296 -9.95 -11.52 -2.21
N MET A 297 -9.28 -12.65 -2.48
CA MET A 297 -8.69 -12.94 -3.78
C MET A 297 -9.73 -13.09 -4.89
N ILE A 298 -11.00 -13.34 -4.55
CA ILE A 298 -12.08 -13.42 -5.55
C ILE A 298 -12.24 -12.12 -6.34
N TYR A 299 -11.99 -10.96 -5.71
CA TYR A 299 -12.10 -9.66 -6.38
C TYR A 299 -10.93 -9.42 -7.33
N LEU A 300 -9.72 -9.81 -6.92
CA LEU A 300 -8.55 -9.70 -7.79
C LEU A 300 -8.68 -10.62 -9.01
N LYS A 301 -9.11 -11.87 -8.80
CA LYS A 301 -9.37 -12.80 -9.91
C LYS A 301 -10.41 -12.22 -10.88
N ASP A 302 -11.51 -11.69 -10.36
CA ASP A 302 -12.55 -11.06 -11.18
C ASP A 302 -12.00 -9.88 -12.02
N TYR A 303 -11.13 -9.05 -11.44
CA TYR A 303 -10.46 -7.97 -12.18
C TYR A 303 -9.59 -8.50 -13.31
N TYR A 304 -8.64 -9.39 -13.02
CA TYR A 304 -7.67 -9.86 -14.02
C TYR A 304 -8.28 -10.80 -15.07
N GLU A 305 -9.36 -11.52 -14.76
CA GLU A 305 -10.12 -12.31 -15.74
C GLU A 305 -10.87 -11.43 -16.76
N HIS A 306 -11.20 -10.19 -16.41
CA HIS A 306 -11.97 -9.26 -17.25
C HIS A 306 -11.20 -7.97 -17.61
N ARG A 307 -9.87 -7.98 -17.47
CA ARG A 307 -9.01 -6.80 -17.64
C ARG A 307 -9.18 -6.13 -19.02
N ASP A 308 -9.30 -6.91 -20.09
CA ASP A 308 -9.50 -6.38 -21.45
C ASP A 308 -10.77 -5.53 -21.59
N PHE A 309 -11.81 -5.80 -20.78
CA PHE A 309 -13.03 -5.00 -20.76
C PHE A 309 -12.81 -3.62 -20.10
N TYR A 310 -11.91 -3.56 -19.12
CA TYR A 310 -11.56 -2.31 -18.44
C TYR A 310 -10.62 -1.45 -19.28
N GLU A 311 -9.66 -2.06 -19.97
CA GLU A 311 -8.75 -1.34 -20.89
C GLU A 311 -9.50 -0.75 -22.11
N ALA A 312 -10.59 -1.39 -22.56
CA ALA A 312 -11.41 -0.88 -23.67
C ALA A 312 -12.39 0.23 -23.28
N ALA A 313 -12.64 0.44 -21.97
CA ALA A 313 -13.60 1.41 -21.44
C ALA A 313 -12.94 2.69 -20.89
N ALA A 314 -11.62 2.70 -20.74
CA ALA A 314 -10.79 3.83 -20.31
C ALA A 314 -10.27 4.66 -21.49
#